data_AF-A0A256Z032-F1
#
_entry.id   AF-A0A256Z032-F1
#
_cell.length_a   1.000
_cell.length_b   1.000
_cell.length_c   1.000
_cell.angle_alpha   90.00
_cell.angle_beta   90.00
_cell.angle_gamma   90.00
#
_symmetry.space_group_name_H-M   'P 1'
#
loop_
_entity.id
_entity.type
_entity.pdbx_description
1 polymer ?
#
loop_
_entity_poly.entity_id
_entity_poly.type
_entity_poly.pdbx_seq_one_letter_code
_entity_poly.pdbx_strand_id
1 'polypeptide(L)'
;MLDNYLGRHTKSGLINGIPMEPYGTGAEIRYRLPIATLGIIAINVVIYVITSISNGLISINTKWLYTGGFIPILLLQDISNVYRIFTSMFLHADILHIFFNMYFLYIFGKAIENTIGSVRFLILYLISGIAATVFHTAFSMLQGPSALAIPAIGASGAISGVLGAYLILYPGTSLTACWFFFLFPMCFTMNAAYYLLFWFALQVIYGYARLGASIAFFAHAGGFVAGIAVLPVVVDKARHYIIKMRSVAGSIFDFIVYGTRRYFSGLPRTAKIILALLIASLLIGAAYVSFDVMTKKPAGIYVAKADIEIPSLNMKYTDNVVLKIEKGVINPTDIPTDETRILFNRLVGANLLFNTKLAGKEVTIRNKEFTVKMCNVRVPLMVKEFKGVYNEEGVLINGEGSIVTRVAEVTYVGGRCYARLGSWIDYVFRIHVPTKTYITEGIGLTSLIALITSLSALYVSLRMDKELVIVG
;
A
#
# COMPACT_ATOMS: atom_id res chain seq x y z
N MET A 1 -36.96 22.57 -36.24
CA MET A 1 -36.62 21.15 -35.96
C MET A 1 -35.45 21.00 -34.98
N LEU A 2 -35.15 21.99 -34.12
CA LEU A 2 -34.07 21.91 -33.11
C LEU A 2 -34.45 22.39 -31.69
N ASP A 3 -35.67 22.85 -31.44
CA ASP A 3 -36.09 23.26 -30.07
C ASP A 3 -36.73 22.15 -29.23
N ASN A 4 -37.01 20.98 -29.82
CA ASN A 4 -37.67 19.86 -29.12
C ASN A 4 -36.72 18.85 -28.45
N TYR A 5 -35.39 19.03 -28.55
CA TYR A 5 -34.42 18.11 -27.95
C TYR A 5 -33.72 18.64 -26.68
N LEU A 6 -33.88 19.94 -26.37
CA LEU A 6 -33.28 20.57 -25.19
C LEU A 6 -34.28 20.93 -24.08
N GLY A 7 -35.56 20.54 -24.23
CA GLY A 7 -36.65 20.95 -23.33
C GLY A 7 -37.13 19.94 -22.28
N ARG A 8 -36.45 18.81 -22.03
CA ARG A 8 -36.99 17.73 -21.15
C ARG A 8 -36.08 17.17 -20.06
N HIS A 9 -35.04 17.88 -19.63
CA HIS A 9 -34.23 17.49 -18.47
C HIS A 9 -34.08 18.59 -17.41
N THR A 10 -35.15 19.32 -17.10
CA THR A 10 -35.23 20.13 -15.87
C THR A 10 -36.64 20.15 -15.33
N LYS A 11 -37.10 19.01 -14.82
CA LYS A 11 -38.09 18.96 -13.74
C LYS A 11 -37.73 17.80 -12.81
N SER A 12 -36.76 18.01 -11.93
CA SER A 12 -36.82 17.37 -10.62
C SER A 12 -38.20 17.72 -10.06
N GLY A 13 -39.06 16.72 -9.87
CA GLY A 13 -40.41 16.94 -9.34
C GLY A 13 -40.33 17.66 -8.00
N LEU A 14 -40.62 18.95 -8.01
CA LEU A 14 -40.80 19.76 -6.81
C LEU A 14 -42.22 19.52 -6.30
N ILE A 15 -42.35 18.93 -5.13
CA ILE A 15 -43.55 19.05 -4.30
C ILE A 15 -43.08 19.75 -3.01
N ASN A 16 -43.58 20.95 -2.75
CA ASN A 16 -43.25 21.80 -1.59
C ASN A 16 -41.78 22.29 -1.46
N GLY A 17 -41.09 22.58 -2.57
CA GLY A 17 -39.90 23.46 -2.54
C GLY A 17 -38.60 22.89 -1.95
N ILE A 18 -38.49 21.59 -1.71
CA ILE A 18 -37.27 20.95 -1.18
C ILE A 18 -36.54 20.21 -2.31
N PRO A 19 -35.28 20.55 -2.62
CA PRO A 19 -34.48 19.78 -3.59
C PRO A 19 -34.04 18.44 -2.98
N MET A 20 -34.37 17.32 -3.63
CA MET A 20 -33.86 15.99 -3.28
C MET A 20 -32.50 15.74 -3.95
N GLU A 21 -31.46 15.45 -3.16
CA GLU A 21 -30.27 14.72 -3.64
C GLU A 21 -30.61 13.22 -3.84
N PRO A 22 -29.86 12.47 -4.68
CA PRO A 22 -30.24 11.13 -5.13
C PRO A 22 -30.14 10.01 -4.07
N TYR A 23 -29.95 10.36 -2.80
CA TYR A 23 -30.04 9.42 -1.69
C TYR A 23 -31.31 9.72 -0.91
N GLY A 24 -32.37 8.98 -1.22
CA GLY A 24 -33.69 9.13 -0.61
C GLY A 24 -33.67 8.97 0.90
N THR A 25 -33.67 10.11 1.61
CA THR A 25 -34.22 10.28 2.95
C THR A 25 -34.73 11.71 3.09
N GLY A 26 -36.04 11.88 3.32
CA GLY A 26 -36.69 13.17 3.64
C GLY A 26 -36.34 13.71 5.04
N ALA A 27 -35.20 13.31 5.59
CA ALA A 27 -34.59 13.94 6.76
C ALA A 27 -33.28 14.54 6.28
N GLU A 28 -33.23 15.86 6.10
CA GLU A 28 -31.98 16.58 5.97
C GLU A 28 -31.12 16.29 7.20
N ILE A 29 -30.25 15.29 7.11
CA ILE A 29 -29.07 15.25 7.94
C ILE A 29 -28.30 16.48 7.47
N ARG A 30 -28.26 17.55 8.27
CA ARG A 30 -27.19 18.55 8.14
C ARG A 30 -25.89 17.79 8.35
N TYR A 31 -25.34 17.24 7.27
CA TYR A 31 -24.07 16.56 7.29
C TYR A 31 -23.06 17.57 7.79
N ARG A 32 -22.43 17.26 8.92
CA ARG A 32 -21.29 18.06 9.35
C ARG A 32 -20.25 17.95 8.24
N LEU A 33 -19.56 19.05 7.98
CA LEU A 33 -18.46 19.05 7.05
C LEU A 33 -17.49 17.93 7.49
N PRO A 34 -17.14 16.97 6.62
CA PRO A 34 -16.28 15.85 6.99
C PRO A 34 -14.82 16.32 7.00
N ILE A 35 -14.44 17.04 8.06
CA ILE A 35 -13.17 17.77 8.16
C ILE A 35 -11.98 16.81 8.06
N ALA A 36 -12.04 15.62 8.68
CA ALA A 36 -10.94 14.66 8.60
C ALA A 36 -10.83 14.06 7.20
N THR A 37 -11.96 13.70 6.57
CA THR A 37 -11.98 13.19 5.20
C THR A 37 -11.40 14.22 4.23
N LEU A 38 -11.87 15.47 4.29
CA LEU A 38 -11.39 16.55 3.43
C LEU A 38 -9.92 16.90 3.71
N GLY A 39 -9.50 16.88 4.96
CA GLY A 39 -8.10 17.12 5.35
C GLY A 39 -7.16 16.05 4.78
N ILE A 40 -7.53 14.77 4.89
CA ILE A 40 -6.77 13.67 4.28
C ILE A 40 -6.72 13.84 2.76
N ILE A 41 -7.83 14.20 2.12
CA ILE A 41 -7.86 14.45 0.66
C ILE A 41 -6.90 15.58 0.28
N ALA A 42 -6.98 16.71 0.97
CA ALA A 42 -6.12 17.86 0.69
C ALA A 42 -4.62 17.52 0.84
N ILE A 43 -4.24 16.82 1.91
CA ILE A 43 -2.86 16.38 2.13
C ILE A 43 -2.40 15.46 1.00
N ASN A 44 -3.21 14.47 0.61
CA ASN A 44 -2.86 13.54 -0.46
C ASN A 44 -2.67 14.25 -1.81
N VAL A 45 -3.53 15.21 -2.14
CA VAL A 45 -3.38 16.01 -3.36
C VAL A 45 -2.09 16.81 -3.34
N VAL A 46 -1.77 17.50 -2.24
CA VAL A 46 -0.52 18.26 -2.11
C VAL A 46 0.70 17.36 -2.24
N ILE A 47 0.73 16.22 -1.54
CA ILE A 47 1.84 15.25 -1.62
C ILE A 47 1.97 14.69 -3.04
N TYR A 48 0.87 14.37 -3.71
CA TYR A 48 0.93 13.91 -5.09
C TYR A 48 1.52 14.95 -6.03
N VAL A 49 1.11 16.22 -5.94
CA VAL A 49 1.71 17.30 -6.75
C VAL A 49 3.21 17.36 -6.51
N ILE A 50 3.66 17.43 -5.26
CA ILE A 50 5.09 17.50 -4.92
C ILE A 50 5.87 16.30 -5.48
N THR A 51 5.29 15.10 -5.38
CA THR A 51 6.00 13.85 -5.70
C THR A 51 5.96 13.45 -7.18
N SER A 52 5.07 14.07 -7.97
CA SER A 52 4.89 13.78 -9.40
C SER A 52 5.22 14.95 -10.33
N ILE A 53 5.47 16.16 -9.83
CA ILE A 53 5.72 17.36 -10.66
C ILE A 53 6.89 17.20 -11.63
N SER A 54 7.97 16.52 -11.23
CA SER A 54 9.13 16.26 -12.11
C SER A 54 8.77 15.36 -13.30
N ASN A 55 7.70 14.58 -13.17
CA ASN A 55 7.20 13.64 -14.16
C ASN A 55 5.90 14.18 -14.81
N GLY A 56 5.68 15.50 -14.75
CA GLY A 56 4.53 16.16 -15.39
C GLY A 56 3.17 15.79 -14.78
N LEU A 57 3.12 15.41 -13.51
CA LEU A 57 1.90 14.98 -12.80
C LEU A 57 1.23 13.71 -13.37
N ILE A 58 1.96 12.91 -14.15
CA ILE A 58 1.47 11.65 -14.71
C ILE A 58 1.74 10.50 -13.73
N SER A 59 2.95 10.46 -13.18
CA SER A 59 3.40 9.41 -12.28
C SER A 59 4.34 9.93 -11.20
N ILE A 60 4.47 9.18 -10.11
CA ILE A 60 5.42 9.49 -9.03
C ILE A 60 6.88 9.39 -9.53
N ASN A 61 7.74 10.27 -9.03
CA ASN A 61 9.19 10.13 -9.23
C ASN A 61 9.73 8.92 -8.44
N THR A 62 10.59 8.12 -9.06
CA THR A 62 11.22 6.94 -8.45
C THR A 62 11.92 7.26 -7.11
N LYS A 63 12.54 8.44 -6.98
CA LYS A 63 13.12 8.92 -5.72
C LYS A 63 12.08 8.91 -4.60
N TRP A 64 10.93 9.54 -4.80
CA TRP A 64 9.87 9.60 -3.79
C TRP A 64 9.27 8.23 -3.50
N LEU A 65 9.11 7.38 -4.52
CA LEU A 65 8.64 6.01 -4.37
C LEU A 65 9.53 5.21 -3.42
N TYR A 66 10.85 5.23 -3.60
CA TYR A 66 11.79 4.47 -2.79
C TYR A 66 12.20 5.16 -1.48
N THR A 67 12.00 6.48 -1.34
CA THR A 67 12.19 7.19 -0.07
C THR A 67 11.00 7.03 0.88
N GLY A 68 9.76 7.15 0.39
CA GLY A 68 8.57 7.15 1.25
C GLY A 68 7.68 5.92 1.14
N GLY A 69 7.89 5.05 0.14
CA GLY A 69 7.12 3.83 -0.02
C GLY A 69 7.41 2.80 1.07
N PHE A 70 6.39 2.00 1.39
CA PHE A 70 6.51 0.93 2.37
C PHE A 70 7.18 -0.27 1.72
N ILE A 71 8.40 -0.58 2.16
CA ILE A 71 9.18 -1.72 1.70
C ILE A 71 9.33 -2.66 2.90
N PRO A 72 8.62 -3.80 2.94
CA PRO A 72 8.57 -4.69 4.10
C PRO A 72 9.96 -5.04 4.66
N ILE A 73 10.91 -5.40 3.79
CA ILE A 73 12.24 -5.86 4.22
C ILE A 73 13.02 -4.79 5.00
N LEU A 74 12.83 -3.50 4.66
CA LEU A 74 13.54 -2.42 5.35
C LEU A 74 13.06 -2.24 6.78
N LEU A 75 11.75 -2.37 7.02
CA LEU A 75 11.18 -2.31 8.37
C LEU A 75 11.57 -3.54 9.20
N LEU A 76 11.51 -4.73 8.58
CA LEU A 76 11.88 -5.99 9.23
C LEU A 76 13.35 -5.97 9.69
N GLN A 77 14.23 -5.34 8.91
CA GLN A 77 15.65 -5.28 9.23
C GLN A 77 16.02 -4.11 10.15
N ASP A 78 15.36 -2.96 10.02
CA ASP A 78 15.66 -1.74 10.77
C ASP A 78 14.39 -0.95 11.09
N ILE A 79 14.07 -0.88 12.39
CA ILE A 79 12.90 -0.18 12.94
C ILE A 79 12.90 1.32 12.63
N SER A 80 14.05 1.92 12.28
CA SER A 80 14.14 3.31 11.84
C SER A 80 13.25 3.59 10.60
N ASN A 81 12.89 2.55 9.85
CA ASN A 81 11.99 2.63 8.69
C ASN A 81 10.50 2.64 9.03
N VAL A 82 10.11 2.73 10.32
CA VAL A 82 8.69 2.78 10.75
C VAL A 82 7.90 3.92 10.12
N TYR A 83 8.55 5.05 9.79
CA TYR A 83 7.91 6.17 9.12
C TYR A 83 7.28 5.78 7.78
N ARG A 84 7.83 4.76 7.10
CA ARG A 84 7.34 4.26 5.80
C ARG A 84 5.93 3.69 5.87
N ILE A 85 5.52 3.21 7.04
CA ILE A 85 4.13 2.78 7.29
C ILE A 85 3.18 3.95 7.05
N PHE A 86 3.53 5.14 7.54
CA PHE A 86 2.69 6.32 7.44
C PHE A 86 2.87 7.07 6.12
N THR A 87 4.10 7.29 5.67
CA THR A 87 4.36 8.04 4.43
C THR A 87 3.79 7.33 3.20
N SER A 88 3.82 6.00 3.17
CA SER A 88 3.25 5.22 2.05
C SER A 88 1.75 5.45 1.86
N MET A 89 1.01 5.76 2.93
CA MET A 89 -0.42 6.06 2.88
C MET A 89 -0.75 7.35 2.10
N PHE A 90 0.26 8.19 1.85
CA PHE A 90 0.09 9.48 1.16
C PHE A 90 0.71 9.53 -0.23
N LEU A 91 1.53 8.53 -0.59
CA LEU A 91 2.12 8.42 -1.92
C LEU A 91 1.17 7.74 -2.90
N HIS A 92 1.12 8.23 -4.14
CA HIS A 92 0.27 7.68 -5.18
C HIS A 92 1.06 7.50 -6.47
N ALA A 93 0.85 6.36 -7.13
CA ALA A 93 1.65 5.94 -8.28
C ALA A 93 1.42 6.83 -9.51
N ASP A 94 0.17 7.22 -9.75
CA ASP A 94 -0.29 7.91 -10.94
C ASP A 94 -1.61 8.66 -10.68
N ILE A 95 -2.07 9.40 -11.68
CA ILE A 95 -3.23 10.29 -11.57
C ILE A 95 -4.55 9.52 -11.34
N LEU A 96 -4.70 8.34 -11.96
CA LEU A 96 -5.89 7.52 -11.77
C LEU A 96 -5.89 6.90 -10.38
N HIS A 97 -4.73 6.48 -9.89
CA HIS A 97 -4.58 5.92 -8.55
C HIS A 97 -5.01 6.94 -7.47
N ILE A 98 -4.54 8.20 -7.53
CA ILE A 98 -5.01 9.22 -6.58
C ILE A 98 -6.48 9.56 -6.78
N PHE A 99 -6.95 9.71 -8.02
CA PHE A 99 -8.33 10.05 -8.30
C PHE A 99 -9.30 9.05 -7.66
N PHE A 100 -9.11 7.76 -7.91
CA PHE A 100 -9.98 6.74 -7.34
C PHE A 100 -9.85 6.66 -5.82
N ASN A 101 -8.64 6.75 -5.24
CA ASN A 101 -8.51 6.78 -3.79
C ASN A 101 -9.28 7.94 -3.15
N MET A 102 -9.17 9.15 -3.70
CA MET A 102 -9.87 10.31 -3.15
C MET A 102 -11.38 10.24 -3.39
N TYR A 103 -11.82 9.69 -4.53
CA TYR A 103 -13.22 9.44 -4.84
C TYR A 103 -13.86 8.47 -3.84
N PHE A 104 -13.25 7.30 -3.62
CA PHE A 104 -13.71 6.32 -2.64
C PHE A 104 -13.65 6.88 -1.21
N LEU A 105 -12.56 7.57 -0.85
CA LEU A 105 -12.44 8.21 0.47
C LEU A 105 -13.53 9.25 0.70
N TYR A 106 -13.86 10.07 -0.29
CA TYR A 106 -14.90 11.09 -0.14
C TYR A 106 -16.29 10.46 0.09
N ILE A 107 -16.68 9.50 -0.75
CA ILE A 107 -18.01 8.87 -0.68
C ILE A 107 -18.18 8.11 0.64
N PHE A 108 -17.26 7.19 0.92
CA PHE A 108 -17.38 6.30 2.08
C PHE A 108 -16.91 6.97 3.36
N GLY A 109 -15.81 7.73 3.32
CA GLY A 109 -15.24 8.42 4.48
C GLY A 109 -16.19 9.46 5.07
N LYS A 110 -16.87 10.26 4.24
CA LYS A 110 -17.91 11.20 4.72
C LYS A 110 -18.99 10.48 5.53
N ALA A 111 -19.47 9.33 5.08
CA ALA A 111 -20.51 8.57 5.78
C ALA A 111 -20.01 8.04 7.13
N ILE A 112 -18.81 7.45 7.15
CA ILE A 112 -18.22 6.90 8.38
C ILE A 112 -17.89 8.03 9.38
N GLU A 113 -17.26 9.12 8.93
CA GLU A 113 -16.95 10.28 9.77
C GLU A 113 -18.21 10.91 10.38
N ASN A 114 -19.30 10.98 9.63
CA ASN A 114 -20.58 11.46 10.13
C ASN A 114 -21.25 10.50 11.12
N THR A 115 -20.81 9.25 11.18
CA THR A 115 -21.30 8.26 12.15
C THR A 115 -20.51 8.28 13.44
N ILE A 116 -19.19 8.19 13.35
CA ILE A 116 -18.32 7.99 14.53
C ILE A 116 -17.59 9.26 14.97
N GLY A 117 -17.60 10.32 14.15
CA GLY A 117 -16.90 11.58 14.40
C GLY A 117 -15.45 11.59 13.88
N SER A 118 -14.92 12.79 13.64
CA SER A 118 -13.64 13.02 12.94
C SER A 118 -12.43 12.37 13.61
N VAL A 119 -12.31 12.45 14.94
CA VAL A 119 -11.16 11.86 15.66
C VAL A 119 -11.19 10.33 15.58
N ARG A 120 -12.35 9.71 15.83
CA ARG A 120 -12.54 8.25 15.75
C ARG A 120 -12.40 7.73 14.32
N PHE A 121 -12.84 8.52 13.34
CA PHE A 121 -12.60 8.25 11.92
C PHE A 121 -11.11 8.24 11.59
N LEU A 122 -10.35 9.23 12.07
CA LEU A 122 -8.90 9.26 11.86
C LEU A 122 -8.20 8.05 12.51
N ILE A 123 -8.62 7.65 13.72
CA ILE A 123 -8.12 6.44 14.38
C ILE A 123 -8.43 5.20 13.54
N LEU A 124 -9.67 5.04 13.08
CA LEU A 124 -10.06 3.92 12.21
C LEU A 124 -9.22 3.89 10.92
N TYR A 125 -9.06 5.04 10.28
CA TYR A 125 -8.28 5.19 9.05
C TYR A 125 -6.80 4.79 9.26
N LEU A 126 -6.16 5.32 10.30
CA LEU A 126 -4.75 5.06 10.59
C LEU A 126 -4.52 3.60 11.01
N ILE A 127 -5.35 3.03 11.89
CA ILE A 127 -5.21 1.62 12.29
C ILE A 127 -5.41 0.70 11.09
N SER A 128 -6.37 1.02 10.20
CA SER A 128 -6.59 0.24 8.97
C SER A 128 -5.40 0.32 8.01
N GLY A 129 -4.75 1.48 7.90
CA GLY A 129 -3.51 1.64 7.11
C GLY A 129 -2.33 0.84 7.69
N ILE A 130 -2.14 0.88 9.02
CA ILE A 130 -1.12 0.08 9.70
C ILE A 130 -1.41 -1.41 9.46
N ALA A 131 -2.65 -1.86 9.67
CA ALA A 131 -3.03 -3.25 9.44
C ALA A 131 -2.84 -3.66 7.97
N ALA A 132 -3.08 -2.76 7.01
CA ALA A 132 -2.79 -3.02 5.60
C ALA A 132 -1.30 -3.33 5.37
N THR A 133 -0.37 -2.58 5.98
CA THR A 133 1.08 -2.87 5.88
C THR A 133 1.46 -4.20 6.56
N VAL A 134 0.80 -4.53 7.67
CA VAL A 134 0.98 -5.81 8.38
C VAL A 134 0.54 -6.98 7.51
N PHE A 135 -0.66 -6.94 6.94
CA PHE A 135 -1.13 -8.00 6.04
C PHE A 135 -0.29 -8.07 4.76
N HIS A 136 0.12 -6.93 4.20
CA HIS A 136 1.01 -6.92 3.05
C HIS A 136 2.32 -7.65 3.37
N THR A 137 2.92 -7.35 4.52
CA THR A 137 4.16 -8.00 4.98
C THR A 137 3.98 -9.49 5.21
N ALA A 138 2.92 -9.86 5.96
CA ALA A 138 2.62 -11.26 6.27
C ALA A 138 2.45 -12.09 4.99
N PHE A 139 1.63 -11.62 4.05
CA PHE A 139 1.31 -12.41 2.86
C PHE A 139 2.30 -12.23 1.70
N SER A 140 3.30 -11.35 1.82
CA SER A 140 4.32 -11.15 0.76
C SER A 140 5.06 -12.43 0.41
N MET A 141 5.32 -13.30 1.39
CA MET A 141 6.01 -14.58 1.15
C MET A 141 5.25 -15.54 0.25
N LEU A 142 3.91 -15.38 0.14
CA LEU A 142 3.15 -16.14 -0.83
C LEU A 142 3.58 -15.81 -2.26
N GLN A 143 4.22 -14.68 -2.53
CA GLN A 143 4.74 -14.29 -3.85
C GLN A 143 6.25 -14.55 -3.99
N GLY A 144 6.92 -15.01 -2.92
CA GLY A 144 8.35 -15.27 -2.85
C GLY A 144 9.14 -14.17 -2.10
N PRO A 145 10.38 -14.46 -1.67
CA PRO A 145 11.17 -13.53 -0.84
C PRO A 145 11.40 -12.15 -1.49
N SER A 146 11.52 -12.09 -2.82
CA SER A 146 11.77 -10.86 -3.55
C SER A 146 10.59 -9.87 -3.52
N ALA A 147 9.39 -10.33 -3.14
CA ALA A 147 8.21 -9.48 -2.95
C ALA A 147 8.36 -8.54 -1.75
N LEU A 148 9.14 -8.91 -0.73
CA LEU A 148 9.40 -8.08 0.46
C LEU A 148 10.19 -6.80 0.14
N ALA A 149 10.78 -6.72 -1.06
CA ALA A 149 11.54 -5.58 -1.54
C ALA A 149 10.75 -4.67 -2.48
N ILE A 150 9.50 -5.02 -2.82
CA ILE A 150 8.67 -4.22 -3.72
C ILE A 150 8.02 -3.11 -2.89
N PRO A 151 8.17 -1.82 -3.28
CA PRO A 151 7.52 -0.73 -2.56
C PRO A 151 6.01 -0.76 -2.76
N ALA A 152 5.26 -0.66 -1.66
CA ALA A 152 3.82 -0.44 -1.64
C ALA A 152 3.51 1.02 -1.26
N ILE A 153 2.59 1.63 -2.01
CA ILE A 153 2.12 3.00 -1.81
C ILE A 153 0.61 3.09 -2.05
N GLY A 154 -0.03 4.08 -1.44
CA GLY A 154 -1.44 4.42 -1.64
C GLY A 154 -2.23 4.47 -0.35
N ALA A 155 -3.20 5.38 -0.31
CA ALA A 155 -4.19 5.47 0.76
C ALA A 155 -5.17 4.27 0.79
N SER A 156 -5.19 3.47 -0.29
CA SER A 156 -6.17 2.41 -0.55
C SER A 156 -6.27 1.39 0.57
N GLY A 157 -5.19 1.03 1.26
CA GLY A 157 -5.22 0.13 2.43
C GLY A 157 -6.08 0.69 3.57
N ALA A 158 -5.89 1.96 3.94
CA ALA A 158 -6.71 2.61 4.96
C ALA A 158 -8.14 2.85 4.51
N ILE A 159 -8.34 3.25 3.25
CA ILE A 159 -9.67 3.40 2.64
C ILE A 159 -10.41 2.06 2.66
N SER A 160 -9.72 0.93 2.44
CA SER A 160 -10.32 -0.41 2.52
C SER A 160 -10.93 -0.66 3.89
N GLY A 161 -10.31 -0.18 4.98
CA GLY A 161 -10.91 -0.27 6.32
C GLY A 161 -12.14 0.62 6.49
N VAL A 162 -12.18 1.79 5.85
CA VAL A 162 -13.40 2.59 5.77
C VAL A 162 -14.51 1.82 5.04
N LEU A 163 -14.19 1.08 3.97
CA LEU A 163 -15.14 0.21 3.28
C LEU A 163 -15.62 -0.96 4.17
N GLY A 164 -14.72 -1.58 4.92
CA GLY A 164 -15.07 -2.64 5.88
C GLY A 164 -16.02 -2.14 6.97
N ALA A 165 -15.77 -0.95 7.51
CA ALA A 165 -16.69 -0.30 8.45
C ALA A 165 -18.04 0.03 7.81
N TYR A 166 -18.03 0.50 6.56
CA TYR A 166 -19.25 0.80 5.80
C TYR A 166 -20.10 -0.44 5.54
N LEU A 167 -19.48 -1.59 5.24
CA LEU A 167 -20.18 -2.86 5.06
C LEU A 167 -21.02 -3.23 6.30
N ILE A 168 -20.52 -2.97 7.51
CA ILE A 168 -21.20 -3.30 8.76
C ILE A 168 -22.29 -2.25 9.11
N LEU A 169 -22.00 -0.96 8.93
CA LEU A 169 -22.92 0.12 9.29
C LEU A 169 -24.05 0.31 8.27
N TYR A 170 -23.76 0.13 6.99
CA TYR A 170 -24.65 0.50 5.87
C TYR A 170 -24.87 -0.62 4.83
N PRO A 171 -25.01 -1.91 5.23
CA PRO A 171 -25.18 -3.00 4.28
C PRO A 171 -26.36 -2.80 3.34
N GLY A 172 -27.47 -2.22 3.82
CA GLY A 172 -28.71 -1.99 3.06
C GLY A 172 -28.65 -0.90 2.00
N THR A 173 -27.62 -0.05 2.02
CA THR A 173 -27.58 1.14 1.15
C THR A 173 -27.42 0.75 -0.32
N SER A 174 -28.10 1.46 -1.21
CA SER A 174 -27.94 1.25 -2.66
C SER A 174 -26.70 2.00 -3.15
N LEU A 175 -25.77 1.26 -3.75
CA LEU A 175 -24.61 1.82 -4.44
C LEU A 175 -24.81 1.65 -5.94
N THR A 176 -24.63 2.73 -6.68
CA THR A 176 -24.63 2.72 -8.14
C THR A 176 -23.19 2.74 -8.63
N ALA A 177 -22.79 1.69 -9.31
CA ALA A 177 -21.49 1.61 -9.97
C ALA A 177 -21.68 1.81 -11.46
N CYS A 178 -21.02 2.82 -12.02
CA CYS A 178 -21.00 3.06 -13.45
C CYS A 178 -19.67 2.59 -14.03
N TRP A 179 -19.73 1.68 -15.00
CA TRP A 179 -18.57 1.18 -15.72
C TRP A 179 -18.73 1.52 -17.20
N PHE A 180 -17.63 1.89 -17.85
CA PHE A 180 -17.63 2.09 -19.30
C PHE A 180 -17.52 0.73 -19.98
N PHE A 181 -18.57 0.33 -20.68
CA PHE A 181 -18.52 -0.78 -21.61
C PHE A 181 -18.45 -0.20 -23.03
N PHE A 182 -17.28 -0.31 -23.67
CA PHE A 182 -16.94 0.50 -24.85
C PHE A 182 -17.07 2.01 -24.55
N LEU A 183 -17.88 2.75 -25.32
CA LEU A 183 -18.11 4.19 -25.17
C LEU A 183 -19.39 4.49 -24.38
N PHE A 184 -20.11 3.47 -23.90
CA PHE A 184 -21.38 3.63 -23.20
C PHE A 184 -21.21 3.41 -21.70
N PRO A 185 -21.56 4.41 -20.85
CA PRO A 185 -21.58 4.20 -19.41
C PRO A 185 -22.76 3.30 -19.04
N MET A 186 -22.47 2.11 -18.50
CA MET A 186 -23.46 1.23 -17.90
C MET A 186 -23.43 1.37 -16.39
N CYS A 187 -24.57 1.73 -15.80
CA CYS A 187 -24.70 1.89 -14.35
C CYS A 187 -25.56 0.77 -13.76
N PHE A 188 -25.03 0.07 -12.76
CA PHE A 188 -25.72 -0.97 -12.04
C PHE A 188 -25.89 -0.55 -10.59
N THR A 189 -27.12 -0.60 -10.10
CA THR A 189 -27.43 -0.32 -8.70
C THR A 189 -27.57 -1.64 -7.97
N MET A 190 -26.81 -1.81 -6.90
CA MET A 190 -26.90 -2.98 -6.04
C MET A 190 -26.75 -2.59 -4.58
N ASN A 191 -27.15 -3.50 -3.70
CA ASN A 191 -26.99 -3.32 -2.27
C ASN A 191 -25.49 -3.32 -1.89
N ALA A 192 -25.11 -2.42 -1.00
CA ALA A 192 -23.72 -2.18 -0.60
C ALA A 192 -23.04 -3.43 -0.07
N ALA A 193 -23.79 -4.31 0.61
CA ALA A 193 -23.23 -5.56 1.11
C ALA A 193 -22.65 -6.40 -0.03
N TYR A 194 -23.39 -6.60 -1.11
CA TYR A 194 -22.92 -7.39 -2.24
C TYR A 194 -21.84 -6.69 -3.05
N TYR A 195 -21.95 -5.37 -3.22
CA TYR A 195 -20.93 -4.59 -3.93
C TYR A 195 -19.56 -4.68 -3.23
N LEU A 196 -19.53 -4.41 -1.93
CA LEU A 196 -18.30 -4.42 -1.15
C LEU A 196 -17.76 -5.84 -0.94
N LEU A 197 -18.62 -6.85 -0.82
CA LEU A 197 -18.20 -8.25 -0.78
C LEU A 197 -17.62 -8.73 -2.10
N PHE A 198 -18.20 -8.34 -3.23
CA PHE A 198 -17.63 -8.62 -4.54
C PHE A 198 -16.23 -8.02 -4.66
N TRP A 199 -16.08 -6.74 -4.32
CA TRP A 199 -14.77 -6.07 -4.34
C TRP A 199 -13.76 -6.73 -3.39
N PHE A 200 -14.17 -7.07 -2.16
CA PHE A 200 -13.31 -7.74 -1.17
C PHE A 200 -12.92 -9.16 -1.62
N ALA A 201 -13.85 -9.90 -2.21
CA ALA A 201 -13.57 -11.22 -2.77
C ALA A 201 -12.50 -11.13 -3.86
N LEU A 202 -12.54 -10.14 -4.74
CA LEU A 202 -11.50 -9.92 -5.75
C LEU A 202 -10.13 -9.65 -5.09
N GLN A 203 -10.06 -8.91 -3.98
CA GLN A 203 -8.79 -8.70 -3.27
C GLN A 203 -8.21 -10.02 -2.79
N VAL A 204 -9.04 -10.86 -2.17
CA VAL A 204 -8.61 -12.17 -1.64
C VAL A 204 -8.20 -13.11 -2.78
N ILE A 205 -9.02 -13.22 -3.82
CA ILE A 205 -8.78 -14.11 -4.96
C ILE A 205 -7.53 -13.70 -5.73
N TYR A 206 -7.38 -12.42 -6.09
CA TYR A 206 -6.21 -11.94 -6.83
C TYR A 206 -4.93 -12.00 -5.99
N GLY A 207 -5.03 -11.76 -4.68
CA GLY A 207 -3.92 -11.96 -3.75
C GLY A 207 -3.39 -13.40 -3.79
N TYR A 208 -4.27 -14.40 -3.64
CA TYR A 208 -3.87 -15.81 -3.69
C TYR A 208 -3.48 -16.30 -5.09
N ALA A 209 -4.16 -15.82 -6.13
CA ALA A 209 -3.86 -16.17 -7.51
C ALA A 209 -2.59 -15.48 -8.05
N ARG A 210 -2.01 -14.54 -7.29
CA ARG A 210 -0.84 -13.74 -7.67
C ARG A 210 -1.04 -12.98 -8.99
N LEU A 211 -2.27 -12.55 -9.24
CA LEU A 211 -2.63 -11.76 -10.43
C LEU A 211 -2.42 -10.28 -10.11
N GLY A 212 -1.94 -9.50 -11.09
CA GLY A 212 -1.78 -8.05 -10.93
C GLY A 212 -0.61 -7.64 -10.03
N ALA A 213 0.62 -7.98 -10.42
CA ALA A 213 1.86 -7.79 -9.65
C ALA A 213 2.15 -6.35 -9.16
N SER A 214 1.43 -5.34 -9.66
CA SER A 214 1.56 -3.95 -9.24
C SER A 214 0.59 -3.53 -8.12
N ILE A 215 -0.30 -4.41 -7.66
CA ILE A 215 -1.35 -4.09 -6.68
C ILE A 215 -1.14 -4.90 -5.40
N ALA A 216 -1.11 -4.21 -4.26
CA ALA A 216 -0.96 -4.82 -2.94
C ALA A 216 -2.30 -5.38 -2.41
N PHE A 217 -2.84 -6.41 -3.07
CA PHE A 217 -4.16 -6.99 -2.76
C PHE A 217 -4.35 -7.39 -1.29
N PHE A 218 -3.33 -7.98 -0.65
CA PHE A 218 -3.41 -8.33 0.77
C PHE A 218 -3.39 -7.10 1.70
N ALA A 219 -2.84 -5.96 1.25
CA ALA A 219 -2.96 -4.70 1.98
C ALA A 219 -4.42 -4.24 2.02
N HIS A 220 -5.13 -4.31 0.88
CA HIS A 220 -6.55 -3.99 0.79
C HIS A 220 -7.39 -4.94 1.64
N ALA A 221 -7.15 -6.24 1.53
CA ALA A 221 -7.87 -7.24 2.33
C ALA A 221 -7.64 -7.03 3.84
N GLY A 222 -6.39 -6.78 4.24
CA GLY A 222 -6.03 -6.49 5.63
C GLY A 222 -6.68 -5.22 6.17
N GLY A 223 -6.63 -4.14 5.39
CA GLY A 223 -7.33 -2.89 5.74
C GLY A 223 -8.82 -3.10 5.93
N PHE A 224 -9.48 -3.80 5.00
CA PHE A 224 -10.91 -4.11 5.06
C PHE A 224 -11.29 -4.88 6.33
N VAL A 225 -10.56 -5.95 6.63
CA VAL A 225 -10.75 -6.79 7.81
C VAL A 225 -10.48 -5.99 9.10
N ALA A 226 -9.43 -5.18 9.13
CA ALA A 226 -9.11 -4.33 10.28
C ALA A 226 -10.19 -3.28 10.55
N GLY A 227 -10.74 -2.67 9.51
CA GLY A 227 -11.87 -1.74 9.62
C GLY A 227 -13.08 -2.38 10.29
N ILE A 228 -13.42 -3.61 9.92
CA ILE A 228 -14.48 -4.39 10.59
C ILE A 228 -14.12 -4.66 12.05
N ALA A 229 -12.90 -5.12 12.33
CA ALA A 229 -12.46 -5.48 13.68
C ALA A 229 -12.43 -4.29 14.65
N VAL A 230 -12.00 -3.12 14.18
CA VAL A 230 -11.82 -1.91 14.99
C VAL A 230 -13.13 -1.16 15.21
N LEU A 231 -14.10 -1.30 14.28
CA LEU A 231 -15.35 -0.55 14.30
C LEU A 231 -16.06 -0.53 15.67
N PRO A 232 -16.30 -1.66 16.37
CA PRO A 232 -17.01 -1.64 17.65
C PRO A 232 -16.31 -0.81 18.74
N VAL A 233 -14.99 -0.67 18.65
CA VAL A 233 -14.17 0.07 19.62
C VAL A 233 -14.24 1.57 19.39
N VAL A 234 -14.31 1.99 18.12
CA VAL A 234 -14.28 3.42 17.75
C VAL A 234 -15.67 4.02 17.60
N VAL A 235 -16.75 3.23 17.58
CA VAL A 235 -18.12 3.75 17.50
C VAL A 235 -18.48 4.54 18.76
N ASP A 236 -18.95 5.77 18.56
CA ASP A 236 -19.58 6.55 19.62
C ASP A 236 -20.99 6.02 19.87
N LYS A 237 -21.19 5.33 21.00
CA LYS A 237 -22.45 4.66 21.33
C LYS A 237 -23.65 5.61 21.36
N ALA A 238 -23.49 6.82 21.92
CA ALA A 238 -24.58 7.79 22.03
C ALA A 238 -24.98 8.31 20.65
N ARG A 239 -24.00 8.69 19.84
CA ARG A 239 -24.25 9.18 18.48
C ARG A 239 -24.82 8.09 17.58
N HIS A 240 -24.25 6.90 17.62
CA HIS A 240 -24.72 5.74 16.86
C HIS A 240 -26.17 5.41 17.19
N TYR A 241 -26.53 5.38 18.48
CA TYR A 241 -27.90 5.16 18.92
C TYR A 241 -28.88 6.18 18.34
N ILE A 242 -28.53 7.47 18.38
CA ILE A 242 -29.37 8.54 17.81
C ILE A 242 -29.56 8.36 16.30
N ILE A 243 -28.49 8.05 15.56
CA ILE A 243 -28.56 7.86 14.10
C ILE A 243 -29.41 6.63 13.78
N LYS A 244 -29.22 5.52 14.50
CA LYS A 244 -30.01 4.29 14.34
C LYS A 244 -31.49 4.55 14.62
N MET A 245 -31.82 5.24 15.71
CA MET A 245 -33.20 5.62 16.05
C MET A 245 -33.87 6.47 14.96
N ARG A 246 -33.14 7.44 14.38
CA ARG A 246 -33.64 8.25 13.27
C ARG A 246 -33.87 7.43 12.00
N SER A 247 -32.97 6.51 11.69
CA SER A 247 -33.12 5.58 10.57
C SER A 247 -34.37 4.71 10.72
N VAL A 248 -34.61 4.18 11.92
CA VAL A 248 -35.83 3.42 12.27
C VAL A 248 -37.09 4.28 12.12
N ALA A 249 -37.08 5.51 12.66
CA ALA A 249 -38.20 6.43 12.53
C ALA A 249 -38.51 6.77 11.06
N GLY A 250 -37.47 7.01 10.25
CA GLY A 250 -37.60 7.21 8.81
C GLY A 250 -38.22 5.99 8.10
N SER A 251 -37.81 4.78 8.46
CA SER A 251 -38.43 3.56 7.90
C SER A 251 -39.90 3.40 8.31
N ILE A 252 -40.31 3.87 9.49
CA ILE A 252 -41.72 3.85 9.92
C ILE A 252 -42.51 4.86 9.09
N PHE A 253 -41.96 6.06 8.89
CA PHE A 253 -42.56 7.07 8.01
C PHE A 253 -42.71 6.53 6.58
N ASP A 254 -41.66 5.94 6.01
CA ASP A 254 -41.69 5.35 4.68
C ASP A 254 -42.75 4.23 4.57
N PHE A 255 -42.94 3.45 5.64
CA PHE A 255 -43.98 2.43 5.69
C PHE A 255 -45.39 3.05 5.72
N ILE A 256 -45.60 4.11 6.49
CA ILE A 256 -46.89 4.79 6.58
C ILE A 256 -47.24 5.47 5.24
N VAL A 257 -46.26 6.09 4.58
CA VAL A 257 -46.48 6.89 3.37
C VAL A 257 -46.46 6.05 2.10
N TYR A 258 -45.51 5.11 2.00
CA TYR A 258 -45.25 4.35 0.77
C TYR A 258 -45.58 2.86 0.89
N GLY A 259 -46.00 2.37 2.07
CA GLY A 259 -46.24 0.94 2.30
C GLY A 259 -44.97 0.10 2.33
N THR A 260 -43.79 0.72 2.27
CA THR A 260 -42.50 0.02 2.21
C THR A 260 -41.83 -0.03 3.58
N ARG A 261 -41.52 -1.23 4.08
CA ARG A 261 -40.81 -1.41 5.36
C ARG A 261 -39.36 -1.81 5.12
N ARG A 262 -38.38 -1.07 5.66
CA ARG A 262 -36.97 -1.47 5.65
C ARG A 262 -36.68 -2.28 6.92
N TYR A 263 -36.12 -3.48 6.76
CA TYR A 263 -35.75 -4.35 7.87
C TYR A 263 -34.28 -4.14 8.25
N PHE A 264 -34.03 -3.83 9.52
CA PHE A 264 -32.67 -3.68 10.06
C PHE A 264 -32.05 -5.04 10.39
N SER A 265 -31.93 -5.93 9.40
CA SER A 265 -31.50 -7.32 9.61
C SER A 265 -29.98 -7.52 9.75
N GLY A 266 -29.19 -6.44 9.69
CA GLY A 266 -27.73 -6.54 9.58
C GLY A 266 -27.33 -7.04 8.20
N LEU A 267 -26.25 -7.81 8.11
CA LEU A 267 -25.84 -8.41 6.84
C LEU A 267 -26.84 -9.50 6.39
N PRO A 268 -27.22 -9.54 5.10
CA PRO A 268 -27.95 -10.68 4.54
C PRO A 268 -27.25 -12.01 4.85
N ARG A 269 -28.01 -13.09 5.10
CA ARG A 269 -27.43 -14.38 5.49
C ARG A 269 -26.40 -14.89 4.48
N THR A 270 -26.66 -14.72 3.18
CA THR A 270 -25.72 -15.11 2.11
C THR A 270 -24.46 -14.25 2.14
N ALA A 271 -24.60 -12.93 2.27
CA ALA A 271 -23.49 -11.99 2.41
C ALA A 271 -22.60 -12.34 3.63
N LYS A 272 -23.23 -12.67 4.76
CA LYS A 272 -22.53 -13.08 5.99
C LYS A 272 -21.73 -14.37 5.83
N ILE A 273 -22.30 -15.38 5.15
CA ILE A 273 -21.59 -16.63 4.86
C ILE A 273 -20.38 -16.38 3.95
N ILE A 274 -20.57 -15.61 2.87
CA ILE A 274 -19.48 -15.26 1.94
C ILE A 274 -18.36 -14.52 2.67
N LEU A 275 -18.70 -13.50 3.46
CA LEU A 275 -17.74 -12.75 4.27
C LEU A 275 -16.95 -13.66 5.21
N ALA A 276 -17.65 -14.55 5.92
CA ALA A 276 -17.03 -15.48 6.86
C ALA A 276 -16.05 -16.43 6.16
N LEU A 277 -16.40 -16.96 4.98
CA LEU A 277 -15.51 -17.83 4.19
C LEU A 277 -14.27 -17.08 3.70
N LEU A 278 -14.44 -15.83 3.23
CA LEU A 278 -13.31 -15.00 2.80
C LEU A 278 -12.37 -14.68 3.97
N ILE A 279 -12.89 -14.30 5.13
CA ILE A 279 -12.07 -14.05 6.33
C ILE A 279 -11.41 -15.35 6.82
N ALA A 280 -12.11 -16.48 6.78
CA ALA A 280 -11.55 -17.79 7.11
C ALA A 280 -10.39 -18.17 6.18
N SER A 281 -10.50 -17.85 4.89
CA SER A 281 -9.39 -18.08 3.95
C SER A 281 -8.15 -17.26 4.32
N LEU A 282 -8.30 -16.01 4.80
CA LEU A 282 -7.19 -15.19 5.27
C LEU A 282 -6.58 -15.75 6.56
N LEU A 283 -7.40 -16.27 7.48
CA LEU A 283 -6.91 -16.97 8.69
C LEU A 283 -6.02 -18.16 8.33
N ILE A 284 -6.48 -19.01 7.39
CA ILE A 284 -5.73 -20.17 6.93
C ILE A 284 -4.42 -19.73 6.25
N GLY A 285 -4.48 -18.71 5.40
CA GLY A 285 -3.28 -18.18 4.73
C GLY A 285 -2.26 -17.61 5.70
N ALA A 286 -2.69 -16.85 6.72
CA ALA A 286 -1.79 -16.32 7.74
C ALA A 286 -1.12 -17.46 8.55
N ALA A 287 -1.88 -18.49 8.93
CA ALA A 287 -1.34 -19.67 9.60
C ALA A 287 -0.34 -20.43 8.70
N TYR A 288 -0.66 -20.59 7.41
CA TYR A 288 0.21 -21.22 6.44
C TYR A 288 1.54 -20.48 6.26
N VAL A 289 1.50 -19.16 6.07
CA VAL A 289 2.71 -18.33 5.95
C VAL A 289 3.56 -18.45 7.21
N SER A 290 2.95 -18.35 8.39
CA SER A 290 3.67 -18.47 9.66
C SER A 290 4.43 -19.80 9.75
N PHE A 291 3.81 -20.90 9.30
CA PHE A 291 4.44 -22.22 9.27
C PHE A 291 5.51 -22.35 8.17
N ASP A 292 5.22 -21.87 6.96
CA ASP A 292 6.13 -21.95 5.80
C ASP A 292 7.44 -21.18 6.05
N VAL A 293 7.36 -20.01 6.67
CA VAL A 293 8.52 -19.19 6.99
C VAL A 293 9.41 -19.82 8.05
N MET A 294 8.82 -20.48 9.05
CA MET A 294 9.57 -21.21 10.08
C MET A 294 10.31 -22.44 9.51
N THR A 295 9.80 -23.03 8.42
CA THR A 295 10.37 -24.26 7.85
C THR A 295 11.37 -23.99 6.72
N LYS A 296 11.05 -23.09 5.77
CA LYS A 296 11.85 -22.90 4.56
C LYS A 296 12.92 -21.83 4.65
N LYS A 297 12.79 -20.88 5.59
CA LYS A 297 13.62 -19.67 5.76
C LYS A 297 13.83 -18.85 4.46
N PRO A 298 13.43 -17.57 4.41
CA PRO A 298 13.64 -16.74 3.23
C PRO A 298 15.14 -16.59 2.90
N ALA A 299 15.49 -16.74 1.63
CA ALA A 299 16.84 -16.61 1.11
C ALA A 299 16.87 -15.70 -0.14
N GLY A 300 18.06 -15.20 -0.50
CA GLY A 300 18.27 -14.41 -1.72
C GLY A 300 17.79 -12.95 -1.64
N ILE A 301 17.49 -12.44 -0.45
CA ILE A 301 17.18 -11.02 -0.22
C ILE A 301 17.94 -10.53 1.02
N TYR A 302 18.65 -9.41 0.87
CA TYR A 302 19.50 -8.84 1.91
C TYR A 302 19.28 -7.33 1.97
N VAL A 303 19.59 -6.73 3.12
CA VAL A 303 19.65 -5.28 3.28
C VAL A 303 21.07 -4.92 3.68
N ALA A 304 21.74 -4.17 2.83
CA ALA A 304 23.05 -3.61 3.09
C ALA A 304 22.89 -2.23 3.71
N LYS A 305 23.41 -2.06 4.92
CA LYS A 305 23.60 -0.74 5.53
C LYS A 305 24.94 -0.20 5.06
N ALA A 306 24.93 0.93 4.36
CA ALA A 306 26.11 1.54 3.77
C ALA A 306 26.36 2.91 4.39
N ASP A 307 27.45 3.05 5.13
CA ASP A 307 28.00 4.34 5.53
C ASP A 307 28.90 4.84 4.40
N ILE A 308 28.54 5.99 3.82
CA ILE A 308 29.17 6.54 2.62
C ILE A 308 29.70 7.93 2.93
N GLU A 309 30.95 8.16 2.56
CA GLU A 309 31.62 9.45 2.60
C GLU A 309 32.18 9.76 1.21
N ILE A 310 31.93 10.98 0.74
CA ILE A 310 32.32 11.46 -0.59
C ILE A 310 33.14 12.73 -0.38
N PRO A 311 34.48 12.60 -0.23
CA PRO A 311 35.35 13.73 0.11
C PRO A 311 35.25 14.87 -0.89
N SER A 312 35.20 14.57 -2.20
CA SER A 312 35.04 15.59 -3.25
C SER A 312 33.78 16.45 -3.14
N LEU A 313 32.73 15.95 -2.50
CA LEU A 313 31.47 16.67 -2.29
C LEU A 313 31.27 17.14 -0.84
N ASN A 314 32.20 16.84 0.06
CA ASN A 314 32.07 17.04 1.51
C ASN A 314 30.76 16.47 2.08
N MET A 315 30.39 15.26 1.63
CA MET A 315 29.15 14.58 2.03
C MET A 315 29.46 13.33 2.84
N LYS A 316 28.67 13.09 3.89
CA LYS A 316 28.69 11.87 4.70
C LYS A 316 27.30 11.51 5.16
N TYR A 317 26.86 10.29 4.88
CA TYR A 317 25.53 9.81 5.23
C TYR A 317 25.48 8.27 5.27
N THR A 318 24.40 7.73 5.81
CA THR A 318 24.12 6.30 5.84
C THR A 318 22.90 6.01 5.00
N ASP A 319 22.94 4.95 4.19
CA ASP A 319 21.85 4.51 3.33
C ASP A 319 21.58 3.01 3.48
N ASN A 320 20.34 2.59 3.28
CA ASN A 320 19.93 1.19 3.33
C ASN A 320 19.58 0.71 1.92
N VAL A 321 20.33 -0.25 1.40
CA VAL A 321 20.18 -0.78 0.04
C VAL A 321 19.67 -2.21 0.09
N VAL A 322 18.53 -2.47 -0.55
CA VAL A 322 18.00 -3.82 -0.68
C VAL A 322 18.69 -4.52 -1.85
N LEU A 323 19.26 -5.70 -1.59
CA LEU A 323 19.96 -6.53 -2.55
C LEU A 323 19.16 -7.81 -2.80
N LYS A 324 18.87 -8.09 -4.07
CA LYS A 324 18.21 -9.34 -4.50
C LYS A 324 19.22 -10.22 -5.21
N ILE A 325 19.23 -11.51 -4.90
CA ILE A 325 20.02 -12.50 -5.61
C ILE A 325 19.06 -13.39 -6.39
N GLU A 326 19.06 -13.22 -7.70
CA GLU A 326 18.22 -13.99 -8.61
C GLU A 326 19.10 -14.64 -9.67
N LYS A 327 19.00 -15.97 -9.81
CA LYS A 327 19.79 -16.76 -10.78
C LYS A 327 21.31 -16.52 -10.68
N GLY A 328 21.83 -16.32 -9.47
CA GLY A 328 23.26 -16.10 -9.23
C GLY A 328 23.76 -14.69 -9.60
N VAL A 329 22.85 -13.73 -9.79
CA VAL A 329 23.19 -12.32 -10.01
C VAL A 329 22.64 -11.49 -8.86
N ILE A 330 23.50 -10.66 -8.26
CA ILE A 330 23.08 -9.68 -7.26
C ILE A 330 22.63 -8.40 -7.96
N ASN A 331 21.40 -7.99 -7.69
CA ASN A 331 20.80 -6.77 -8.21
C ASN A 331 20.29 -5.94 -7.03
N PRO A 332 20.85 -4.74 -6.80
CA PRO A 332 20.22 -3.76 -5.94
C PRO A 332 18.82 -3.41 -6.47
N THR A 333 17.88 -3.14 -5.57
CA THR A 333 16.64 -2.45 -5.96
C THR A 333 16.96 -1.02 -6.41
N ASP A 334 15.96 -0.28 -6.91
CA ASP A 334 16.18 1.14 -7.14
C ASP A 334 16.58 1.83 -5.82
N ILE A 335 17.60 2.68 -5.94
CA ILE A 335 18.21 3.42 -4.84
C ILE A 335 17.89 4.90 -5.09
N PRO A 336 17.24 5.60 -4.14
CA PRO A 336 16.79 6.98 -4.34
C PRO A 336 17.93 7.99 -4.39
N THR A 337 19.07 7.68 -3.76
CA THR A 337 20.25 8.53 -3.69
C THR A 337 21.18 8.23 -4.87
N ASP A 338 21.48 9.24 -5.69
CA ASP A 338 22.29 9.08 -6.90
C ASP A 338 23.70 8.57 -6.58
N GLU A 339 24.30 9.11 -5.52
CA GLU A 339 25.65 8.78 -5.10
C GLU A 339 25.76 7.34 -4.60
N THR A 340 24.79 6.88 -3.79
CA THR A 340 24.69 5.47 -3.36
C THR A 340 24.50 4.55 -4.56
N ARG A 341 23.64 4.94 -5.51
CA ARG A 341 23.36 4.16 -6.72
C ARG A 341 24.62 4.00 -7.58
N ILE A 342 25.42 5.06 -7.75
CA ILE A 342 26.70 4.99 -8.46
C ILE A 342 27.64 4.00 -7.76
N LEU A 343 27.86 4.15 -6.46
CA LEU A 343 28.72 3.26 -5.66
C LEU A 343 28.31 1.80 -5.83
N PHE A 344 27.05 1.47 -5.56
CA PHE A 344 26.57 0.09 -5.64
C PHE A 344 26.67 -0.49 -7.06
N ASN A 345 26.35 0.30 -8.09
CA ASN A 345 26.54 -0.13 -9.48
C ASN A 345 28.00 -0.49 -9.80
N ARG A 346 28.98 0.24 -9.23
CA ARG A 346 30.40 -0.07 -9.39
C ARG A 346 30.80 -1.34 -8.66
N LEU A 347 30.34 -1.51 -7.42
CA LEU A 347 30.65 -2.70 -6.63
C LEU A 347 30.03 -3.97 -7.22
N VAL A 348 28.81 -3.89 -7.77
CA VAL A 348 28.19 -4.97 -8.55
C VAL A 348 29.02 -5.26 -9.79
N GLY A 349 29.32 -4.23 -10.59
CA GLY A 349 30.08 -4.40 -11.84
C GLY A 349 31.51 -4.95 -11.65
N ALA A 350 32.10 -4.76 -10.47
CA ALA A 350 33.40 -5.31 -10.08
C ALA A 350 33.30 -6.69 -9.41
N ASN A 351 32.09 -7.27 -9.25
CA ASN A 351 31.83 -8.50 -8.52
C ASN A 351 32.36 -8.47 -7.07
N LEU A 352 32.20 -7.33 -6.39
CA LEU A 352 32.62 -7.13 -5.00
C LEU A 352 31.46 -7.28 -3.99
N LEU A 353 30.20 -7.18 -4.43
CA LEU A 353 29.05 -7.46 -3.55
C LEU A 353 28.64 -8.93 -3.52
N PHE A 354 28.87 -9.64 -4.64
CA PHE A 354 28.56 -11.06 -4.76
C PHE A 354 29.55 -11.73 -5.69
N ASN A 355 30.17 -12.80 -5.20
CA ASN A 355 31.08 -13.65 -5.98
C ASN A 355 31.21 -15.02 -5.31
N THR A 356 30.68 -16.05 -5.98
CA THR A 356 30.73 -17.43 -5.47
C THR A 356 32.15 -17.95 -5.26
N LYS A 357 33.15 -17.43 -5.98
CA LYS A 357 34.56 -17.81 -5.78
C LYS A 357 35.16 -17.26 -4.47
N LEU A 358 34.51 -16.25 -3.90
CA LEU A 358 34.89 -15.61 -2.64
C LEU A 358 34.09 -16.15 -1.44
N ALA A 359 33.22 -17.14 -1.65
CA ALA A 359 32.46 -17.79 -0.58
C ALA A 359 33.34 -18.21 0.61
N GLY A 360 32.94 -17.80 1.81
CA GLY A 360 33.63 -18.09 3.08
C GLY A 360 35.00 -17.44 3.25
N LYS A 361 35.39 -16.51 2.36
CA LYS A 361 36.72 -15.89 2.36
C LYS A 361 36.70 -14.45 2.84
N GLU A 362 37.85 -14.03 3.34
CA GLU A 362 38.21 -12.62 3.50
C GLU A 362 39.18 -12.23 2.38
N VAL A 363 38.95 -11.07 1.78
CA VAL A 363 39.71 -10.59 0.63
C VAL A 363 40.15 -9.15 0.87
N THR A 364 41.42 -8.88 0.60
CA THR A 364 41.95 -7.51 0.52
C THR A 364 42.39 -7.23 -0.92
N ILE A 365 41.95 -6.10 -1.46
CA ILE A 365 42.32 -5.60 -2.80
C ILE A 365 42.94 -4.21 -2.60
N ARG A 366 44.08 -3.97 -3.23
CA ARG A 366 44.77 -2.67 -3.19
C ARG A 366 45.23 -2.27 -4.58
N ASN A 367 45.07 -0.99 -4.90
CA ASN A 367 45.52 -0.35 -6.15
C ASN A 367 45.17 -1.18 -7.41
N LYS A 368 43.92 -1.64 -7.49
CA LYS A 368 43.46 -2.47 -8.60
C LYS A 368 42.48 -1.70 -9.48
N GLU A 369 42.74 -1.71 -10.77
CA GLU A 369 41.84 -1.14 -11.76
C GLU A 369 40.85 -2.19 -12.28
N PHE A 370 39.62 -1.74 -12.43
CA PHE A 370 38.52 -2.47 -13.02
C PHE A 370 37.90 -1.62 -14.12
N THR A 371 37.21 -2.28 -15.04
CA THR A 371 36.39 -1.61 -16.04
C THR A 371 34.96 -2.14 -15.92
N VAL A 372 34.04 -1.27 -15.53
CA VAL A 372 32.62 -1.60 -15.40
C VAL A 372 31.90 -1.16 -16.67
N LYS A 373 31.16 -2.07 -17.31
CA LYS A 373 30.36 -1.72 -18.49
C LYS A 373 29.02 -1.14 -18.05
N MET A 374 28.72 0.09 -18.46
CA MET A 374 27.38 0.68 -18.34
C MET A 374 26.88 1.04 -19.74
N CYS A 375 25.81 0.37 -20.16
CA CYS A 375 25.27 0.51 -21.51
C CYS A 375 26.34 0.23 -22.58
N ASN A 376 26.64 1.21 -23.45
CA ASN A 376 27.67 1.12 -24.48
C ASN A 376 29.04 1.66 -24.03
N VAL A 377 29.20 2.09 -22.77
CA VAL A 377 30.42 2.75 -22.29
C VAL A 377 31.15 1.92 -21.24
N ARG A 378 32.48 1.96 -21.32
CA ARG A 378 33.40 1.41 -20.33
C ARG A 378 33.72 2.47 -19.29
N VAL A 379 33.29 2.26 -18.05
CA VAL A 379 33.52 3.17 -16.95
C VAL A 379 34.74 2.70 -16.15
N PRO A 380 35.79 3.53 -16.00
CA PRO A 380 36.94 3.18 -15.18
C PRO A 380 36.55 3.16 -13.70
N LEU A 381 37.09 2.19 -12.97
CA LEU A 381 36.94 2.05 -11.53
C LEU A 381 38.32 1.68 -10.95
N MET A 382 38.86 2.56 -10.11
CA MET A 382 40.07 2.30 -9.35
C MET A 382 39.69 1.98 -7.91
N VAL A 383 40.02 0.77 -7.46
CA VAL A 383 39.90 0.37 -6.06
C VAL A 383 41.23 0.68 -5.38
N LYS A 384 41.26 1.75 -4.58
CA LYS A 384 42.46 2.14 -3.81
C LYS A 384 42.74 1.12 -2.71
N GLU A 385 41.72 0.83 -1.92
CA GLU A 385 41.72 -0.22 -0.91
C GLU A 385 40.31 -0.79 -0.79
N PHE A 386 40.20 -2.10 -0.62
CA PHE A 386 38.96 -2.78 -0.27
C PHE A 386 39.30 -3.99 0.58
N LYS A 387 38.62 -4.12 1.71
CA LYS A 387 38.62 -5.32 2.56
C LYS A 387 37.19 -5.82 2.62
N GLY A 388 36.98 -7.09 2.29
CA GLY A 388 35.66 -7.70 2.25
C GLY A 388 35.65 -9.08 2.87
N VAL A 389 34.65 -9.35 3.71
CA VAL A 389 34.33 -10.65 4.31
C VAL A 389 33.05 -11.16 3.67
N TYR A 390 33.07 -12.40 3.17
CA TYR A 390 31.95 -12.99 2.44
C TYR A 390 31.36 -14.19 3.19
N ASN A 391 30.04 -14.39 3.09
CA ASN A 391 29.39 -15.60 3.61
C ASN A 391 29.66 -16.82 2.71
N GLU A 392 29.16 -17.98 3.11
CA GLU A 392 29.28 -19.25 2.36
C GLU A 392 28.62 -19.24 0.97
N GLU A 393 27.75 -18.26 0.69
CA GLU A 393 27.12 -18.09 -0.62
C GLU A 393 27.92 -17.13 -1.53
N GLY A 394 28.94 -16.45 -0.98
CA GLY A 394 29.72 -15.45 -1.68
C GLY A 394 29.12 -14.04 -1.67
N VAL A 395 28.18 -13.75 -0.76
CA VAL A 395 27.62 -12.42 -0.51
C VAL A 395 28.52 -11.65 0.45
N LEU A 396 28.80 -10.38 0.15
CA LEU A 396 29.56 -9.49 1.03
C LEU A 396 28.79 -9.23 2.33
N ILE A 397 29.37 -9.60 3.47
CA ILE A 397 28.81 -9.40 4.82
C ILE A 397 29.37 -8.13 5.46
N ASN A 398 30.68 -7.94 5.36
CA ASN A 398 31.36 -6.73 5.81
C ASN A 398 32.30 -6.30 4.72
N GLY A 399 32.20 -5.04 4.29
CA GLY A 399 33.12 -4.47 3.32
C GLY A 399 33.49 -3.05 3.71
N GLU A 400 34.76 -2.71 3.67
CA GLU A 400 35.22 -1.34 3.80
C GLU A 400 36.22 -1.03 2.69
N GLY A 401 36.22 0.20 2.20
CA GLY A 401 37.15 0.56 1.15
C GLY A 401 37.04 1.98 0.66
N SER A 402 37.94 2.31 -0.25
CA SER A 402 37.92 3.53 -1.02
C SER A 402 38.05 3.23 -2.50
N ILE A 403 37.17 3.85 -3.29
CA ILE A 403 37.16 3.72 -4.74
C ILE A 403 37.14 5.10 -5.39
N VAL A 404 37.67 5.18 -6.61
CA VAL A 404 37.58 6.35 -7.47
C VAL A 404 37.02 5.90 -8.82
N THR A 405 36.01 6.59 -9.32
CA THR A 405 35.35 6.25 -10.58
C THR A 405 34.88 7.49 -11.30
N ARG A 406 34.40 7.33 -12.54
CA ARG A 406 33.68 8.39 -13.25
C ARG A 406 32.18 8.21 -13.12
N VAL A 407 31.48 9.34 -12.97
CA VAL A 407 30.03 9.39 -13.09
C VAL A 407 29.66 9.05 -14.53
N ALA A 408 28.71 8.12 -14.71
CA ALA A 408 28.18 7.78 -16.02
C ALA A 408 26.77 8.35 -16.11
N GLU A 409 26.60 9.39 -16.91
CA GLU A 409 25.31 10.03 -17.12
C GLU A 409 24.57 9.26 -18.21
N VAL A 410 23.44 8.67 -17.84
CA VAL A 410 22.68 7.75 -18.69
C VAL A 410 21.48 8.48 -19.30
N THR A 411 21.27 8.27 -20.59
CA THR A 411 20.11 8.78 -21.33
C THR A 411 19.52 7.65 -22.16
N TYR A 412 18.20 7.50 -22.12
CA TYR A 412 17.47 6.54 -22.93
C TYR A 412 16.80 7.24 -24.10
N VAL A 413 17.09 6.79 -25.33
CA VAL A 413 16.48 7.34 -26.56
C VAL A 413 15.93 6.18 -27.38
N GLY A 414 14.61 6.17 -27.62
CA GLY A 414 13.95 5.09 -28.38
C GLY A 414 14.17 3.69 -27.79
N GLY A 415 14.23 3.56 -26.46
CA GLY A 415 14.49 2.30 -25.77
C GLY A 415 15.95 1.84 -25.77
N ARG A 416 16.86 2.57 -26.42
CA ARG A 416 18.31 2.30 -26.39
C ARG A 416 18.98 3.11 -25.28
N CYS A 417 19.89 2.48 -24.55
CA CYS A 417 20.66 3.13 -23.51
C CYS A 417 21.95 3.74 -24.07
N TYR A 418 22.15 5.02 -23.80
CA TYR A 418 23.38 5.76 -24.07
C TYR A 418 23.94 6.26 -22.74
N ALA A 419 25.26 6.23 -22.59
CA ALA A 419 25.93 6.82 -21.44
C ALA A 419 27.04 7.78 -21.91
N ARG A 420 27.28 8.84 -21.13
CA ARG A 420 28.47 9.70 -21.27
C ARG A 420 29.25 9.72 -19.95
N LEU A 421 30.58 9.77 -20.04
CA LEU A 421 31.42 9.85 -18.85
C LEU A 421 31.50 11.31 -18.40
N GLY A 422 31.03 11.57 -17.18
CA GLY A 422 31.11 12.85 -16.48
C GLY A 422 32.37 12.96 -15.62
N SER A 423 32.25 13.70 -14.52
CA SER A 423 33.34 13.99 -13.58
C SER A 423 33.85 12.75 -12.84
N TRP A 424 35.05 12.87 -12.27
CA TRP A 424 35.57 11.92 -11.31
C TRP A 424 34.90 12.13 -9.95
N ILE A 425 34.66 11.02 -9.26
CA ILE A 425 34.09 10.98 -7.91
C ILE A 425 34.84 9.92 -7.09
N ASP A 426 35.08 10.25 -5.83
CA ASP A 426 35.75 9.39 -4.88
C ASP A 426 34.82 9.02 -3.73
N TYR A 427 34.88 7.76 -3.32
CA TYR A 427 34.09 7.23 -2.24
C TYR A 427 35.00 6.63 -1.18
N VAL A 428 34.61 6.81 0.08
CA VAL A 428 35.02 6.00 1.22
C VAL A 428 33.75 5.38 1.77
N PHE A 429 33.73 4.07 1.94
CA PHE A 429 32.51 3.38 2.35
C PHE A 429 32.77 2.27 3.36
N ARG A 430 31.73 2.00 4.16
CA ARG A 430 31.58 0.80 4.96
C ARG A 430 30.21 0.21 4.69
N ILE A 431 30.17 -1.06 4.31
CA ILE A 431 28.96 -1.81 4.00
C ILE A 431 28.87 -2.97 4.97
N HIS A 432 27.74 -3.05 5.66
CA HIS A 432 27.40 -4.15 6.53
C HIS A 432 26.09 -4.79 6.05
N VAL A 433 26.13 -6.10 5.77
CA VAL A 433 24.95 -6.92 5.52
C VAL A 433 24.76 -7.80 6.75
N PRO A 434 23.69 -7.60 7.55
CA PRO A 434 23.46 -8.39 8.74
C PRO A 434 23.35 -9.89 8.41
N THR A 435 24.12 -10.72 9.10
CA THR A 435 24.04 -12.19 8.97
C THR A 435 22.79 -12.77 9.63
N LYS A 436 22.25 -12.08 10.64
CA LYS A 436 20.96 -12.39 11.25
C LYS A 436 19.87 -11.58 10.56
N THR A 437 19.08 -12.25 9.74
CA THR A 437 17.89 -11.69 9.10
C THR A 437 16.68 -11.86 10.02
N TYR A 438 16.10 -10.75 10.48
CA TYR A 438 14.86 -10.74 11.31
C TYR A 438 13.59 -10.99 10.49
N ILE A 439 13.76 -11.42 9.24
CA ILE A 439 12.69 -11.63 8.28
C ILE A 439 11.72 -12.70 8.80
N THR A 440 12.27 -13.81 9.29
CA THR A 440 11.47 -14.94 9.80
C THR A 440 10.65 -14.52 11.02
N GLU A 441 11.28 -13.88 12.03
CA GLU A 441 10.56 -13.45 13.23
C GLU A 441 9.51 -12.38 12.92
N GLY A 442 9.84 -11.39 12.08
CA GLY A 442 8.92 -10.32 11.76
C GLY A 442 7.76 -10.75 10.85
N ILE A 443 7.96 -11.70 9.93
CA ILE A 443 6.84 -12.30 9.19
C ILE A 443 5.97 -13.15 10.12
N GLY A 444 6.56 -13.91 11.05
CA GLY A 444 5.82 -14.65 12.07
C GLY A 444 4.93 -13.71 12.90
N LEU A 445 5.48 -12.58 13.37
CA LEU A 445 4.75 -11.58 14.13
C LEU A 445 3.61 -10.95 13.32
N THR A 446 3.89 -10.50 12.09
CA THR A 446 2.86 -9.89 11.23
C THR A 446 1.75 -10.89 10.86
N SER A 447 2.09 -12.17 10.69
CA SER A 447 1.12 -13.24 10.43
C SER A 447 0.23 -13.52 11.64
N LEU A 448 0.79 -13.50 12.85
CA LEU A 448 0.03 -13.61 14.09
C LEU A 448 -0.94 -12.43 14.28
N ILE A 449 -0.48 -11.20 14.02
CA ILE A 449 -1.34 -10.00 14.08
C ILE A 449 -2.46 -10.09 13.03
N ALA A 450 -2.15 -10.53 11.81
CA ALA A 450 -3.14 -10.73 10.75
C ALA A 450 -4.19 -11.79 11.15
N LEU A 451 -3.77 -12.86 11.82
CA LEU A 451 -4.65 -13.90 12.35
C LEU A 451 -5.61 -13.33 13.40
N ILE A 452 -5.09 -12.63 14.42
CA ILE A 452 -5.91 -12.03 15.50
C ILE A 452 -6.90 -11.01 14.94
N THR A 453 -6.45 -10.17 14.00
CA THR A 453 -7.29 -9.16 13.34
C THR A 453 -8.42 -9.83 12.55
N SER A 454 -8.11 -10.90 11.81
CA SER A 454 -9.11 -11.67 11.06
C SER A 454 -10.11 -12.38 11.97
N LEU A 455 -9.65 -12.95 13.09
CA LEU A 455 -10.52 -13.57 14.10
C LEU A 455 -11.49 -12.55 14.69
N SER A 456 -10.99 -11.36 15.01
CA SER A 456 -11.77 -10.25 15.55
C SER A 456 -12.83 -9.77 14.55
N ALA A 457 -12.45 -9.59 13.28
CA ALA A 457 -13.39 -9.21 12.22
C ALA A 457 -14.47 -10.27 11.98
N LEU A 458 -14.11 -11.56 12.05
CA LEU A 458 -15.05 -12.66 11.94
C LEU A 458 -16.06 -12.64 13.09
N TYR A 459 -15.60 -12.42 14.33
CA TYR A 459 -16.46 -12.27 15.49
C TYR A 459 -17.46 -11.12 15.30
N VAL A 460 -16.98 -9.93 14.91
CA VAL A 460 -17.84 -8.76 14.66
C VAL A 460 -18.88 -9.06 13.59
N SER A 461 -18.46 -9.65 12.47
CA SER A 461 -19.35 -9.97 11.34
C SER A 461 -20.45 -10.97 11.70
N LEU A 462 -20.17 -11.92 12.59
CA LEU A 462 -21.11 -12.97 12.98
C LEU A 462 -22.01 -12.56 14.15
N ARG A 463 -21.52 -11.73 15.08
CA ARG A 463 -22.18 -11.46 16.36
C ARG A 463 -22.68 -10.04 16.53
N MET A 464 -22.03 -9.05 15.93
CA MET A 464 -22.27 -7.63 16.21
C MET A 464 -22.92 -6.85 15.06
N ASP A 465 -23.07 -7.46 13.87
CA ASP A 465 -23.61 -6.78 12.69
C ASP A 465 -25.00 -6.18 12.91
N LYS A 466 -25.92 -6.91 13.56
CA LYS A 466 -27.27 -6.43 13.88
C LYS A 466 -27.29 -5.31 14.93
N GLU A 467 -26.30 -5.29 15.81
CA GLU A 467 -26.17 -4.23 16.80
C GLU A 467 -25.70 -2.94 16.12
N LEU A 468 -24.71 -3.05 15.24
CA LEU A 468 -24.04 -1.93 14.60
C LEU A 468 -24.78 -1.37 13.37
N VAL A 469 -25.64 -2.14 12.71
CA VAL A 469 -26.34 -1.70 11.50
C VAL A 469 -27.15 -0.40 11.70
N ILE A 470 -26.99 0.53 10.77
CA ILE A 470 -27.75 1.78 10.65
C ILE A 470 -28.71 1.70 9.47
N VAL A 471 -28.32 1.09 8.35
CA VAL A 471 -29.19 0.84 7.19
C VAL A 471 -29.04 -0.63 6.80
N GLY A 472 -30.09 -1.41 7.02
CA GLY A 472 -30.14 -2.86 6.84
C GLY A 472 -30.59 -3.30 5.45
#